data_AF-A0A1C9W6F4-F1
#
_entry.id   AF-A0A1C9W6F4-F1
#
_cell.length_a   1.000
_cell.length_b   1.000
_cell.length_c   1.000
_cell.angle_alpha   90.00
_cell.angle_beta   90.00
_cell.angle_gamma   90.00
#
_symmetry.space_group_name_H-M   'P 1'
#
loop_
_entity.id
_entity.type
_entity.pdbx_description
1 polymer ?
#
loop_
_entity_poly.entity_id
_entity_poly.type
_entity_poly.pdbx_seq_one_letter_code
_entity_poly.pdbx_strand_id
1 'polypeptide(L)'
;MQRKRKVMQEEFVNKPGKTGIPRLIDATNYSWQGLLATWRNEAAFRQEVSLAIFLIPMALWLGETGVERALLIGVTLLVMIVELLNSAVEATIDRISSERHPLSKVAKDTASAAVSLSLLLWLFTWGCILLPRWLG
;
A
#
# COMPACT_ATOMS: atom_id res chain seq x y z
N MET A 1 -42.28 14.51 -5.38
CA MET A 1 -41.21 13.58 -4.93
C MET A 1 -40.18 13.24 -6.02
N GLN A 2 -40.51 13.22 -7.32
CA GLN A 2 -39.53 12.89 -8.38
C GLN A 2 -38.47 13.97 -8.63
N ARG A 3 -38.77 15.26 -8.43
CA ARG A 3 -37.83 16.37 -8.65
C ARG A 3 -36.62 16.35 -7.69
N LYS A 4 -36.81 15.91 -6.43
CA LYS A 4 -35.73 15.76 -5.45
C LYS A 4 -34.78 14.59 -5.75
N ARG A 5 -35.25 13.54 -6.45
CA ARG A 5 -34.39 12.43 -6.88
C ARG A 5 -33.48 12.82 -8.06
N LYS A 6 -33.93 13.73 -8.93
CA LYS A 6 -33.13 14.21 -10.08
C LYS A 6 -32.01 15.15 -9.65
N VAL A 7 -32.29 16.05 -8.71
CA VAL A 7 -31.29 16.98 -8.12
C VAL A 7 -30.16 16.22 -7.40
N MET A 8 -30.47 15.08 -6.76
CA MET A 8 -29.46 14.27 -6.06
C MET A 8 -28.57 13.41 -6.99
N GLN A 9 -28.96 13.23 -8.26
CA GLN A 9 -28.15 12.51 -9.25
C GLN A 9 -27.21 13.43 -10.04
N GLU A 10 -27.47 14.73 -10.09
CA GLU A 10 -26.65 15.71 -10.82
C GLU A 10 -25.41 16.18 -10.03
N GLU A 11 -25.32 15.89 -8.73
CA GLU A 11 -24.24 16.36 -7.85
C GLU A 11 -23.00 15.43 -7.77
N PHE A 12 -22.99 14.30 -8.50
CA PHE A 12 -21.74 13.65 -8.87
C PHE A 12 -21.10 14.44 -10.01
N VAL A 13 -20.70 15.68 -9.70
CA VAL A 13 -19.98 16.57 -10.61
C VAL A 13 -18.72 15.83 -11.04
N ASN A 14 -18.76 15.27 -12.24
CA ASN A 14 -17.59 14.81 -12.95
C ASN A 14 -16.79 16.07 -13.28
N LYS A 15 -15.92 16.50 -12.35
CA LYS A 15 -14.99 17.60 -12.60
C LYS A 15 -14.13 17.12 -13.77
N PRO A 16 -14.10 17.81 -14.93
CA PRO A 16 -13.06 17.56 -15.90
C PRO A 16 -11.76 17.93 -15.19
N GLY A 17 -11.08 16.92 -14.64
CA GLY A 17 -9.80 17.11 -13.98
C GLY A 17 -8.84 17.72 -15.00
N LYS A 18 -7.92 18.56 -14.53
CA LYS A 18 -6.80 19.07 -15.35
C LYS A 18 -6.27 17.92 -16.21
N THR A 19 -5.98 18.17 -17.48
CA THR A 19 -5.45 17.15 -18.42
C THR A 19 -3.97 17.43 -18.73
N GLY A 20 -3.24 16.41 -19.18
CA GLY A 20 -1.83 16.54 -19.56
C GLY A 20 -0.86 16.64 -18.37
N ILE A 21 0.28 17.29 -18.60
CA ILE A 21 1.40 17.41 -17.65
C ILE A 21 0.99 17.98 -16.28
N PRO A 22 0.14 19.03 -16.19
CA PRO A 22 -0.28 19.57 -14.88
C PRO A 22 -0.98 18.54 -13.99
N ARG A 23 -1.74 17.60 -14.58
CA ARG A 23 -2.38 16.51 -13.82
C ARG A 23 -1.37 15.53 -13.27
N LEU A 24 -0.33 15.22 -14.04
CA LEU A 24 0.72 14.31 -13.63
C LEU A 24 1.49 14.89 -12.43
N ILE A 25 1.83 16.18 -12.48
CA ILE A 25 2.50 16.88 -11.37
C ILE A 25 1.62 16.85 -10.12
N ASP A 26 0.33 17.20 -10.24
CA ASP A 26 -0.61 17.15 -9.12
C ASP A 26 -0.70 15.72 -8.54
N ALA A 27 -0.80 14.69 -9.39
CA ALA A 27 -0.85 13.30 -8.96
C ALA A 27 0.43 12.87 -8.21
N THR A 28 1.61 13.22 -8.73
CA THR A 28 2.89 12.95 -8.05
C THR A 28 2.97 13.66 -6.70
N ASN A 29 2.48 14.91 -6.61
CA ASN A 29 2.42 15.64 -5.35
C ASN A 29 1.49 14.97 -4.34
N TYR A 30 0.32 14.48 -4.77
CA TYR A 30 -0.59 13.73 -3.89
C TYR A 30 0.03 12.41 -3.41
N SER A 31 0.70 11.67 -4.30
CA SER A 31 1.42 10.45 -3.92
C SER A 31 2.53 10.74 -2.90
N TRP A 32 3.31 11.80 -3.11
CA TRP A 32 4.37 12.21 -2.18
C TRP A 32 3.82 12.60 -0.80
N GLN A 33 2.73 13.36 -0.76
CA GLN A 33 2.07 13.71 0.50
C GLN A 33 1.54 12.47 1.23
N GLY A 34 0.97 11.50 0.50
CA GLY A 34 0.53 10.23 1.07
C GLY A 34 1.68 9.45 1.70
N LEU A 35 2.78 9.26 0.97
CA LEU A 35 3.99 8.59 1.48
C LEU A 35 4.56 9.28 2.72
N LEU A 36 4.66 10.61 2.69
CA LEU A 36 5.19 11.38 3.81
C LEU A 36 4.27 11.32 5.04
N ALA A 37 2.95 11.34 4.84
CA ALA A 37 1.99 11.19 5.91
C ALA A 37 2.12 9.81 6.58
N THR A 38 2.14 8.74 5.80
CA THR A 38 2.31 7.38 6.34
C THR A 38 3.67 7.22 7.02
N TRP A 39 4.76 7.71 6.43
CA TRP A 39 6.08 7.71 7.07
C TRP A 39 6.10 8.37 8.45
N ARG A 40 5.41 9.51 8.60
CA ARG A 40 5.39 10.24 9.87
C ARG A 40 4.52 9.54 10.92
N ASN A 41 3.38 8.98 10.52
CA ASN A 41 2.41 8.44 11.45
C ASN A 41 2.66 6.96 11.78
N GLU A 42 3.14 6.16 10.83
CA GLU A 42 3.27 4.72 10.97
C GLU A 42 4.69 4.27 11.24
N ALA A 43 4.92 3.69 12.42
CA ALA A 43 6.21 3.12 12.78
C ALA A 43 6.56 1.89 11.93
N ALA A 44 5.57 1.05 11.61
CA ALA A 44 5.74 -0.13 10.78
C ALA A 44 6.23 0.25 9.38
N PHE A 45 5.58 1.23 8.72
CA PHE A 45 6.03 1.71 7.41
C PHE A 45 7.48 2.23 7.42
N ARG A 46 7.93 2.91 8.48
CA ARG A 46 9.34 3.33 8.60
C ARG A 46 10.30 2.13 8.67
N GLN A 47 9.92 1.08 9.39
CA GLN A 47 10.70 -0.15 9.47
C GLN A 47 10.75 -0.84 8.11
N GLU A 48 9.62 -0.94 7.40
CA GLU A 48 9.54 -1.56 6.08
C GLU A 48 10.38 -0.82 5.04
N VAL A 49 10.32 0.51 4.99
CA VAL A 49 11.18 1.31 4.10
C VAL A 49 12.65 1.12 4.46
N SER A 50 13.00 1.10 5.75
CA SER A 50 14.37 0.86 6.19
C SER A 50 14.85 -0.51 5.72
N LEU A 51 14.03 -1.55 5.86
CA LEU A 51 14.30 -2.88 5.33
C LEU A 51 14.41 -2.87 3.81
N ALA A 52 13.51 -2.20 3.10
CA ALA A 52 13.50 -2.12 1.64
C ALA A 52 14.78 -1.47 1.10
N ILE A 53 15.32 -0.45 1.77
CA ILE A 53 16.60 0.19 1.43
C ILE A 53 17.75 -0.83 1.43
N PHE A 54 17.72 -1.84 2.31
CA PHE A 54 18.73 -2.91 2.33
C PHE A 54 18.37 -4.08 1.40
N LEU A 55 17.11 -4.50 1.41
CA LEU A 55 16.63 -5.68 0.71
C LEU A 55 16.60 -5.50 -0.81
N ILE A 56 16.33 -4.29 -1.32
CA ILE A 56 16.31 -4.05 -2.77
C ILE A 56 17.72 -4.19 -3.38
N PRO A 57 18.78 -3.56 -2.83
CA PRO A 57 20.15 -3.86 -3.25
C PRO A 57 20.52 -5.34 -3.09
N MET A 58 20.13 -5.98 -1.99
CA MET A 58 20.36 -7.42 -1.81
C MET A 58 19.62 -8.25 -2.86
N ALA A 59 18.41 -7.89 -3.25
CA ALA A 59 17.64 -8.57 -4.29
C ALA A 59 18.34 -8.46 -5.65
N LEU A 60 18.91 -7.30 -5.99
CA LEU A 60 19.69 -7.11 -7.20
C LEU A 60 20.99 -7.92 -7.20
N TRP A 61 21.66 -7.99 -6.04
CA TRP A 61 22.91 -8.72 -5.89
C TRP A 61 22.71 -10.23 -5.87
N LEU A 62 21.71 -10.71 -5.13
CA LEU A 62 21.42 -12.13 -4.96
C LEU A 62 20.62 -12.69 -6.13
N GLY A 63 19.67 -11.97 -6.74
CA GLY A 63 18.91 -12.52 -7.87
C GLY A 63 19.82 -12.84 -9.06
N GLU A 64 19.78 -14.08 -9.55
CA GLU A 64 20.63 -14.53 -10.67
C GLU A 64 20.00 -14.19 -12.02
N THR A 65 18.68 -14.28 -12.08
CA THR A 65 17.89 -13.97 -13.28
C THR A 65 17.13 -12.65 -13.13
N GLY A 66 16.74 -12.06 -14.26
CA GLY A 66 15.86 -10.87 -14.25
C GLY A 66 14.51 -11.14 -13.56
N VAL A 67 13.99 -12.37 -13.66
CA VAL A 67 12.74 -12.79 -13.02
C VAL A 67 12.91 -12.86 -11.50
N GLU A 68 13.98 -13.49 -11.00
CA GLU A 68 14.25 -13.54 -9.56
C GLU A 68 14.39 -12.15 -8.95
N ARG A 69 15.16 -11.26 -9.58
CA ARG A 69 15.31 -9.87 -9.14
C ARG A 69 13.96 -9.16 -9.08
N ALA A 70 13.15 -9.30 -10.14
CA ALA A 70 11.83 -8.70 -10.21
C ALA A 70 10.90 -9.25 -9.11
N LEU A 71 10.94 -10.55 -8.82
CA LEU A 71 10.15 -11.16 -7.76
C LEU A 71 10.58 -10.67 -6.37
N LEU A 72 11.87 -10.72 -6.05
CA LEU A 72 12.41 -10.29 -4.74
C LEU A 72 12.13 -8.81 -4.46
N ILE A 73 12.35 -7.95 -5.45
CA ILE A 73 12.02 -6.51 -5.35
C ILE A 73 10.51 -6.33 -5.28
N GLY A 74 9.76 -7.02 -6.14
CA GLY A 74 8.31 -6.92 -6.25
C GLY A 74 7.59 -7.25 -4.94
N VAL A 75 7.92 -8.37 -4.29
CA VAL A 75 7.31 -8.74 -3.00
C VAL A 75 7.73 -7.81 -1.88
N THR A 76 8.94 -7.23 -1.93
CA THR A 76 9.40 -6.23 -0.97
C THR A 76 8.59 -4.93 -1.08
N LEU A 77 8.36 -4.47 -2.32
CA LEU A 77 7.49 -3.31 -2.58
C LEU A 77 6.02 -3.60 -2.28
N LEU A 78 5.56 -4.84 -2.49
CA LEU A 78 4.18 -5.25 -2.21
C LEU A 78 3.83 -5.10 -0.73
N VAL A 79 4.72 -5.47 0.18
CA VAL A 79 4.54 -5.26 1.63
C VAL A 79 4.28 -3.79 1.92
N MET A 80 5.13 -2.89 1.41
CA MET A 80 4.97 -1.45 1.59
C MET A 80 3.66 -0.90 0.98
N ILE A 81 3.25 -1.43 -0.17
CA ILE A 81 1.97 -1.04 -0.79
C ILE A 81 0.80 -1.44 0.10
N VAL A 82 0.83 -2.66 0.64
CA VAL A 82 -0.25 -3.18 1.49
C VAL A 82 -0.30 -2.41 2.82
N GLU A 83 0.85 -2.03 3.38
CA GLU A 83 0.92 -1.18 4.57
C GLU A 83 0.33 0.21 4.32
N LEU A 84 0.64 0.86 3.19
CA LEU A 84 0.02 2.12 2.79
C LEU A 84 -1.51 2.02 2.68
N LEU A 85 -2.01 0.90 2.14
CA LEU A 85 -3.45 0.63 2.06
C LEU A 85 -4.05 0.41 3.46
N ASN A 86 -3.35 -0.32 4.35
CA ASN A 86 -3.76 -0.50 5.74
C ASN A 86 -3.92 0.84 6.45
N SER A 87 -2.91 1.72 6.37
CA SER A 87 -2.97 3.05 7.00
C SER A 87 -4.08 3.92 6.42
N ALA A 88 -4.34 3.82 5.10
CA ALA A 88 -5.44 4.54 4.47
C ALA A 88 -6.83 4.07 4.98
N VAL A 89 -6.99 2.76 5.17
CA VAL A 89 -8.21 2.17 5.77
C VAL A 89 -8.36 2.64 7.22
N GLU A 90 -7.29 2.56 8.02
CA GLU A 90 -7.30 3.01 9.42
C GLU A 90 -7.67 4.48 9.55
N ALA A 91 -7.02 5.36 8.78
CA ALA A 91 -7.31 6.79 8.76
C ALA A 91 -8.76 7.10 8.35
N THR A 92 -9.31 6.33 7.40
CA THR A 92 -10.71 6.47 6.98
C THR A 92 -11.67 6.06 8.09
N ILE A 93 -11.42 4.93 8.75
CA ILE A 93 -12.25 4.42 9.84
C ILE A 93 -12.22 5.38 11.04
N ASP A 94 -11.03 5.87 11.41
CA ASP A 94 -10.84 6.79 12.53
C ASP A 94 -11.50 8.15 12.28
N ARG A 95 -11.62 8.55 11.01
CA ARG A 95 -12.37 9.76 10.64
C ARG A 95 -13.89 9.59 10.75
N ILE A 96 -14.43 8.40 10.49
CA ILE A 96 -15.87 8.15 10.42
C ILE A 96 -16.48 7.88 11.79
N SER A 97 -15.78 7.14 12.67
CA SER A 97 -16.32 6.74 13.98
C SER A 97 -15.26 6.82 15.06
N SER A 98 -15.49 7.68 16.06
CA SER A 98 -14.68 7.73 17.28
C SER A 98 -15.10 6.70 18.32
N GLU A 99 -16.31 6.14 18.20
CA GLU A 99 -16.78 5.05 19.06
C GLU A 99 -16.35 3.69 18.51
N ARG A 100 -16.05 2.74 19.41
CA ARG A 100 -15.70 1.37 19.05
C ARG A 100 -16.93 0.65 18.46
N HIS A 101 -16.99 0.59 17.14
CA HIS A 101 -18.03 -0.14 16.41
C HIS A 101 -17.51 -1.52 15.96
N PRO A 102 -18.30 -2.60 16.06
CA PRO A 102 -17.87 -3.95 15.64
C PRO A 102 -17.40 -4.01 14.18
N LEU A 103 -18.07 -3.30 13.27
CA LEU A 103 -17.66 -3.24 11.86
C LEU A 103 -16.32 -2.52 11.65
N SER A 104 -16.05 -1.45 12.42
CA SER A 104 -14.76 -0.75 12.37
C SER A 104 -13.63 -1.68 12.80
N LYS A 105 -13.87 -2.50 13.83
CA LYS A 105 -12.92 -3.54 14.25
C LYS A 105 -12.66 -4.54 13.12
N VAL A 106 -13.71 -5.11 12.52
CA VAL A 106 -13.57 -6.09 11.43
C VAL A 106 -12.78 -5.51 10.26
N ALA A 107 -13.05 -4.27 9.87
CA ALA A 107 -12.35 -3.63 8.77
C ALA A 107 -10.85 -3.41 9.07
N LYS A 108 -10.50 -2.95 10.28
CA LYS A 108 -9.10 -2.81 10.72
C LYS A 108 -8.40 -4.17 10.81
N ASP A 109 -9.02 -5.16 11.45
CA ASP A 109 -8.45 -6.51 11.60
C ASP A 109 -8.19 -7.16 10.23
N THR A 110 -9.09 -6.95 9.26
CA THR A 110 -8.93 -7.45 7.88
C THR A 110 -7.78 -6.76 7.15
N ALA A 111 -7.60 -5.45 7.35
CA ALA A 111 -6.51 -4.70 6.73
C ALA A 111 -5.14 -5.14 7.30
N SER A 112 -5.04 -5.32 8.62
CA SER A 112 -3.84 -5.87 9.27
C SER A 112 -3.56 -7.34 8.86
N ALA A 113 -4.60 -8.14 8.60
CA ALA A 113 -4.44 -9.49 8.06
C ALA A 113 -3.86 -9.47 6.64
N ALA A 114 -4.22 -8.48 5.80
CA ALA A 114 -3.62 -8.31 4.48
C ALA A 114 -2.11 -8.02 4.57
N VAL A 115 -1.69 -7.13 5.50
CA VAL A 115 -0.27 -6.85 5.76
C VAL A 115 0.45 -8.15 6.17
N SER A 116 -0.13 -8.91 7.09
CA SER A 116 0.43 -10.19 7.55
C SER A 116 0.60 -11.20 6.41
N LEU A 117 -0.40 -11.34 5.53
CA LEU A 117 -0.31 -12.21 4.36
C LEU A 117 0.76 -11.75 3.37
N SER A 118 0.94 -10.43 3.20
CA SER A 118 1.99 -9.89 2.33
C SER A 118 3.39 -10.20 2.86
N LEU A 119 3.59 -10.16 4.19
CA LEU A 119 4.84 -10.55 4.85
C LEU A 119 5.12 -12.05 4.71
N LEU A 120 4.08 -12.90 4.82
CA LEU A 120 4.22 -14.35 4.57
C LEU A 120 4.60 -14.63 3.12
N LEU A 121 3.98 -13.94 2.15
CA LEU A 121 4.34 -14.05 0.74
C LEU A 121 5.79 -13.58 0.51
N TRP A 122 6.19 -12.47 1.10
CA TRP A 122 7.57 -11.97 1.06
C TRP A 122 8.55 -13.03 1.57
N LEU A 123 8.31 -13.59 2.76
CA LEU A 123 9.16 -14.62 3.36
C LEU A 123 9.23 -15.87 2.48
N PHE A 124 8.09 -16.32 1.98
CA PHE A 124 8.00 -17.48 1.10
C PHE A 124 8.80 -17.28 -0.19
N THR A 125 8.63 -16.14 -0.88
CA THR A 125 9.34 -15.86 -2.12
C THR A 125 10.85 -15.74 -1.92
N TRP A 126 11.29 -15.01 -0.87
CA TRP A 126 12.71 -14.94 -0.53
C TRP A 126 13.29 -16.31 -0.18
N GLY A 127 12.56 -17.11 0.59
CA GLY A 127 12.93 -18.48 0.93
C GLY A 127 13.07 -19.37 -0.30
N CYS A 128 12.07 -19.39 -1.19
CA CYS A 128 12.08 -20.24 -2.39
C CYS A 128 13.23 -19.91 -3.34
N ILE A 129 13.62 -18.63 -3.46
CA ILE A 129 14.69 -18.21 -4.37
C ILE A 129 16.08 -18.45 -3.75
N LEU A 130 16.25 -18.20 -2.46
CA LEU A 130 17.57 -18.20 -1.83
C LEU A 130 17.93 -19.50 -1.10
N LEU A 131 16.98 -20.20 -0.45
CA LEU A 131 17.28 -21.41 0.33
C LEU A 131 17.93 -22.53 -0.49
N PRO A 132 17.50 -22.83 -1.73
CA PRO A 132 18.13 -23.90 -2.53
C PRO A 132 19.63 -23.69 -2.77
N ARG A 133 20.11 -22.46 -2.67
CA ARG A 133 21.50 -22.10 -2.94
C ARG A 133 22.46 -22.44 -1.80
N TRP A 134 21.92 -22.61 -0.59
CA TRP A 134 22.70 -22.93 0.61
C TRP A 134 22.46 -24.36 1.10
N LEU A 135 21.38 -24.99 0.63
CA LEU A 135 21.00 -26.37 0.97
C LEU A 135 21.41 -27.39 -0.11
N GLY A 136 21.99 -26.93 -1.22
CA GLY A 136 22.46 -27.73 -2.34
C GLY A 136 23.97 -27.70 -2.48
#